data_AF-A0A0F4JM39-F1
#
_entry.id   AF-A0A0F4JM39-F1
#
_cell.length_a   1.000
_cell.length_b   1.000
_cell.length_c   1.000
_cell.angle_alpha   90.00
_cell.angle_beta   90.00
_cell.angle_gamma   90.00
#
_symmetry.space_group_name_H-M   'P 1'
#
loop_
_entity.id
_entity.type
_entity.pdbx_description
1 polymer ?
#
loop_
_entity_poly.entity_id
_entity_poly.type
_entity_poly.pdbx_seq_one_letter_code
_entity_poly.pdbx_strand_id
1 'polypeptide(L)'
;MWRTEYVRREIAAIKRQLHCNAVLLLGHDLDRLTEAASLAAAEGLFVWFEPRQFDQDAEQTLAFLGSVARAAERLRGRHPGVGLSVGTELTLFMSGLVPGKDYVERGRALGRPESAGYQERLNAFLGRALETVRPLFAGRVTYSSGEWEEVDWRGFDVLGVNLYRNAENRAGYAGRLRDLRRHGKPVVVTEFGCCTFTGARDQGGAGFNAVDWERQPPTVKDGHVRDEREQAEEIGELLDLYAAERLHGAFVYNFIAPDSPYSPQRRHDLDIASFALAKTFPTGTRRGYAETGQWEPKRSFHTVAARFR
;
A
#
# COMPACT_ATOMS: atom_id res chain seq x y z
N MET A 1 -11.88 12.63 -6.57
CA MET A 1 -13.00 13.26 -5.83
C MET A 1 -13.15 12.53 -4.50
N TRP A 2 -13.34 13.25 -3.39
CA TRP A 2 -13.59 12.66 -2.08
C TRP A 2 -15.06 12.86 -1.68
N ARG A 3 -15.73 11.79 -1.24
CA ARG A 3 -17.10 11.83 -0.68
C ARG A 3 -17.19 10.84 0.47
N THR A 4 -17.58 11.32 1.65
CA THR A 4 -17.75 10.51 2.88
C THR A 4 -18.62 9.29 2.66
N GLU A 5 -19.69 9.41 1.87
CA GLU A 5 -20.60 8.31 1.55
C GLU A 5 -19.89 7.14 0.86
N TYR A 6 -18.97 7.43 -0.07
CA TYR A 6 -18.25 6.41 -0.82
C TYR A 6 -17.28 5.67 0.10
N VAL A 7 -16.50 6.43 0.86
CA VAL A 7 -15.57 5.91 1.87
C VAL A 7 -16.29 5.02 2.88
N ARG A 8 -17.47 5.43 3.37
CA ARG A 8 -18.29 4.63 4.28
C ARG A 8 -18.73 3.30 3.64
N ARG A 9 -19.19 3.32 2.38
CA ARG A 9 -19.61 2.11 1.65
C ARG A 9 -18.43 1.17 1.42
N GLU A 10 -17.27 1.70 1.05
CA GLU A 10 -16.04 0.94 0.81
C GLU A 10 -15.53 0.28 2.09
N ILE A 11 -15.45 1.02 3.20
CA ILE A 11 -15.07 0.48 4.50
C ILE A 11 -16.03 -0.62 4.96
N ALA A 12 -17.35 -0.42 4.79
CA ALA A 12 -18.33 -1.44 5.10
C ALA A 12 -18.14 -2.71 4.24
N ALA A 13 -17.79 -2.58 2.97
CA ALA A 13 -17.47 -3.72 2.11
C ALA A 13 -16.17 -4.43 2.54
N ILE A 14 -15.12 -3.68 2.88
CA ILE A 14 -13.87 -4.22 3.43
C ILE A 14 -14.15 -5.06 4.68
N LYS A 15 -14.95 -4.55 5.62
CA LYS A 15 -15.28 -5.28 6.85
C LYS A 15 -16.21 -6.46 6.60
N ARG A 16 -17.30 -6.27 5.86
CA ARG A 16 -18.45 -7.19 5.85
C ARG A 16 -18.45 -8.15 4.66
N GLN A 17 -17.80 -7.79 3.56
CA GLN A 17 -17.74 -8.62 2.34
C GLN A 17 -16.37 -9.26 2.15
N LEU A 18 -15.27 -8.53 2.44
CA LEU A 18 -13.92 -9.09 2.44
C LEU A 18 -13.53 -9.74 3.77
N HIS A 19 -14.34 -9.54 4.82
CA HIS A 19 -14.13 -10.07 6.16
C HIS A 19 -12.80 -9.61 6.80
N CYS A 20 -12.26 -8.47 6.36
CA CYS A 20 -11.03 -7.92 6.92
C CYS A 20 -11.22 -7.50 8.38
N ASN A 21 -10.16 -7.63 9.17
CA ASN A 21 -10.10 -7.16 10.56
C ASN A 21 -9.26 -5.89 10.73
N ALA A 22 -8.55 -5.46 9.69
CA ALA A 22 -7.71 -4.27 9.69
C ALA A 22 -7.74 -3.57 8.33
N VAL A 23 -7.40 -2.28 8.32
CA VAL A 23 -7.18 -1.47 7.11
C VAL A 23 -5.93 -0.61 7.29
N LEU A 24 -5.13 -0.49 6.22
CA LEU A 24 -4.02 0.44 6.10
C LEU A 24 -4.48 1.60 5.21
N LEU A 25 -4.55 2.81 5.78
CA LEU A 25 -5.07 4.00 5.10
C LEU A 25 -3.93 4.86 4.59
N LEU A 26 -3.89 5.03 3.28
CA LEU A 26 -2.84 5.70 2.54
C LEU A 26 -3.30 7.10 2.12
N GLY A 27 -2.50 8.13 2.36
CA GLY A 27 -2.86 9.47 1.88
C GLY A 27 -1.96 10.62 2.33
N HIS A 28 -2.09 11.76 1.66
CA HIS A 28 -1.37 13.01 1.96
C HIS A 28 -2.22 14.07 2.67
N ASP A 29 -3.54 13.86 2.74
CA ASP A 29 -4.51 14.81 3.28
C ASP A 29 -4.95 14.33 4.66
N LEU A 30 -4.65 15.14 5.69
CA LEU A 30 -4.88 14.78 7.09
C LEU A 30 -6.37 14.62 7.41
N ASP A 31 -7.22 15.47 6.86
CA ASP A 31 -8.65 15.47 7.16
C ASP A 31 -9.29 14.22 6.56
N ARG A 32 -8.93 13.88 5.32
CA ARG A 32 -9.38 12.66 4.65
C ARG A 32 -8.90 11.39 5.35
N LEU A 33 -7.63 11.34 5.75
CA LEU A 33 -7.08 10.24 6.54
C LEU A 33 -7.86 10.07 7.86
N THR A 34 -8.10 11.17 8.57
CA THR A 34 -8.80 11.16 9.86
C THR A 34 -10.27 10.75 9.73
N GLU A 35 -10.94 11.19 8.66
CA GLU A 35 -12.33 10.81 8.38
C GLU A 35 -12.44 9.32 8.05
N ALA A 36 -11.61 8.81 7.12
CA ALA A 36 -11.60 7.39 6.77
C ALA A 36 -11.23 6.51 7.98
N ALA A 37 -10.26 6.93 8.78
CA ALA A 37 -9.86 6.22 10.00
C ALA A 37 -10.99 6.16 11.03
N SER A 38 -11.72 7.26 11.21
CA SER A 38 -12.87 7.29 12.12
C SER A 38 -14.00 6.36 11.66
N LEU A 39 -14.29 6.33 10.36
CA LEU A 39 -15.27 5.42 9.77
C LEU A 39 -14.84 3.95 9.92
N ALA A 40 -13.57 3.64 9.68
CA ALA A 40 -13.04 2.28 9.80
C ALA A 40 -13.02 1.79 11.25
N ALA A 41 -12.60 2.62 12.18
CA ALA A 41 -12.60 2.30 13.61
C ALA A 41 -14.03 2.09 14.14
N ALA A 42 -15.01 2.85 13.65
CA ALA A 42 -16.43 2.68 13.99
C ALA A 42 -17.02 1.35 13.48
N GLU A 43 -16.54 0.84 12.34
CA GLU A 43 -16.88 -0.51 11.82
C GLU A 43 -16.09 -1.64 12.51
N GLY A 44 -15.27 -1.31 13.52
CA GLY A 44 -14.51 -2.28 14.31
C GLY A 44 -13.31 -2.88 13.57
N LEU A 45 -12.70 -2.13 12.66
CA LEU A 45 -11.41 -2.48 12.05
C LEU A 45 -10.26 -1.93 12.90
N PHE A 46 -9.14 -2.66 12.96
CA PHE A 46 -7.86 -2.08 13.36
C PHE A 46 -7.38 -1.13 12.27
N VAL A 47 -7.07 0.11 12.61
CA VAL A 47 -6.69 1.14 11.64
C VAL A 47 -5.21 1.42 11.71
N TRP A 48 -4.50 1.27 10.60
CA TRP A 48 -3.17 1.80 10.42
C TRP A 48 -3.22 3.07 9.58
N PHE A 49 -2.64 4.14 10.10
CA PHE A 49 -2.33 5.33 9.29
C PHE A 49 -1.00 5.10 8.56
N GLU A 50 -0.96 5.42 7.27
CA GLU A 50 0.29 5.53 6.52
C GLU A 50 0.27 6.82 5.70
N PRO A 51 0.82 7.91 6.25
CA PRO A 51 0.91 9.16 5.53
C PRO A 51 1.89 9.05 4.36
N ARG A 52 1.46 9.47 3.18
CA ARG A 52 2.23 9.46 1.93
C ARG A 52 2.24 10.86 1.32
N GLN A 53 3.21 11.70 1.68
CA GLN A 53 3.46 12.99 1.02
C GLN A 53 4.69 12.88 0.14
N PHE A 54 4.48 12.63 -1.15
CA PHE A 54 5.60 12.42 -2.07
C PHE A 54 6.40 13.71 -2.26
N ASP A 55 7.70 13.53 -2.48
CA ASP A 55 8.67 14.56 -2.85
C ASP A 55 8.87 15.66 -1.81
N GLN A 56 8.28 15.51 -0.61
CA GLN A 56 8.55 16.40 0.52
C GLN A 56 9.92 16.12 1.11
N ASP A 57 10.53 17.15 1.68
CA ASP A 57 11.78 17.00 2.42
C ASP A 57 11.56 16.42 3.83
N ALA A 58 12.66 16.22 4.55
CA ALA A 58 12.63 15.66 5.89
C ALA A 58 11.85 16.52 6.90
N GLU A 59 11.92 17.85 6.82
CA GLU A 59 11.25 18.73 7.78
C GLU A 59 9.74 18.73 7.57
N GLN A 60 9.31 18.84 6.31
CA GLN A 60 7.91 18.77 5.90
C GLN A 60 7.30 17.40 6.28
N THR A 61 8.03 16.31 6.01
CA THR A 61 7.59 14.95 6.32
C THR A 61 7.42 14.76 7.84
N LEU A 62 8.37 15.22 8.66
CA LEU A 62 8.26 15.12 10.13
C LEU A 62 7.13 15.99 10.68
N ALA A 63 6.92 17.19 10.15
CA ALA A 63 5.81 18.06 10.56
C ALA A 63 4.45 17.40 10.28
N PHE A 64 4.29 16.76 9.12
CA PHE A 64 3.08 16.03 8.78
C PHE A 64 2.90 14.78 9.66
N LEU A 65 3.96 14.01 9.89
CA LEU A 65 3.95 12.86 10.81
C LEU A 65 3.51 13.26 12.22
N GLY A 66 3.99 14.39 12.75
CA GLY A 66 3.55 14.92 14.04
C GLY A 66 2.05 15.24 14.06
N SER A 67 1.51 15.75 12.96
CA SER A 67 0.08 16.06 12.83
C SER A 67 -0.78 14.80 12.77
N VAL A 68 -0.33 13.80 12.01
CA VAL A 68 -0.96 12.48 11.90
C VAL A 68 -0.90 11.74 13.25
N ALA A 69 0.24 11.76 13.96
CA ALA A 69 0.39 11.13 15.27
C ALA A 69 -0.63 11.68 16.29
N ARG A 70 -0.83 13.01 16.34
CA ARG A 70 -1.86 13.62 17.20
C ARG A 70 -3.27 13.20 16.81
N ALA A 71 -3.56 13.08 15.52
CA ALA A 71 -4.87 12.62 15.03
C ALA A 71 -5.11 11.14 15.37
N ALA A 72 -4.10 10.30 15.17
CA ALA A 72 -4.12 8.89 15.53
C ALA A 72 -4.33 8.69 17.03
N GLU A 73 -3.66 9.47 17.89
CA GLU A 73 -3.83 9.40 19.34
C GLU A 73 -5.24 9.82 19.80
N ARG A 74 -5.80 10.87 19.20
CA ARG A 74 -7.20 11.26 19.47
C ARG A 74 -8.20 10.17 19.07
N LEU A 75 -7.93 9.45 17.97
CA LEU A 75 -8.74 8.30 17.58
C LEU A 75 -8.55 7.14 18.55
N ARG A 76 -7.30 6.86 18.95
CA ARG A 76 -6.92 5.79 19.87
C ARG A 76 -7.60 5.90 21.24
N GLY A 77 -7.76 7.14 21.75
CA GLY A 77 -8.50 7.41 22.99
C GLY A 77 -9.97 6.98 22.95
N ARG A 78 -10.54 6.79 21.75
CA ARG A 78 -11.92 6.30 21.54
C ARG A 78 -11.96 4.85 21.03
N HIS A 79 -10.91 4.38 20.37
CA HIS A 79 -10.82 3.04 19.78
C HIS A 79 -9.43 2.44 19.99
N PRO A 80 -9.26 1.31 20.69
CA PRO A 80 -7.93 0.78 21.04
C PRO A 80 -7.10 0.27 19.84
N GLY A 81 -7.74 -0.03 18.70
CA GLY A 81 -7.09 -0.62 17.52
C GLY A 81 -6.56 0.42 16.53
N VAL A 82 -5.57 1.22 16.94
CA VAL A 82 -4.93 2.22 16.07
C VAL A 82 -3.42 2.04 16.06
N GLY A 83 -2.83 2.05 14.86
CA GLY A 83 -1.40 2.04 14.60
C GLY A 83 -0.98 3.12 13.60
N LEU A 84 0.31 3.39 13.52
CA LEU A 84 0.91 4.38 12.62
C LEU A 84 2.16 3.79 11.95
N SER A 85 2.19 3.81 10.63
CA SER A 85 3.42 3.66 9.85
C SER A 85 4.06 5.04 9.70
N VAL A 86 5.34 5.19 10.06
CA VAL A 86 6.04 6.49 9.99
C VAL A 86 6.47 6.87 8.57
N GLY A 87 6.12 6.05 7.58
CA GLY A 87 6.40 6.27 6.18
C GLY A 87 6.37 4.97 5.41
N THR A 88 6.47 5.08 4.09
CA THR A 88 6.64 3.95 3.18
C THR A 88 7.74 4.28 2.20
N GLU A 89 8.64 3.33 1.93
CA GLU A 89 9.67 3.42 0.88
C GLU A 89 10.28 4.83 0.73
N LEU A 90 10.68 5.46 1.84
CA LEU A 90 11.06 6.87 1.86
C LEU A 90 12.29 7.13 1.00
N THR A 91 13.11 6.12 0.73
CA THR A 91 14.22 6.23 -0.23
C THR A 91 13.74 6.53 -1.66
N LEU A 92 12.50 6.16 -2.00
CA LEU A 92 11.84 6.54 -3.25
C LEU A 92 10.92 7.74 -3.08
N PHE A 93 10.14 7.82 -2.00
CA PHE A 93 9.05 8.80 -1.90
C PHE A 93 9.40 10.10 -1.19
N MET A 94 10.48 10.15 -0.41
CA MET A 94 10.93 11.38 0.25
C MET A 94 12.12 11.99 -0.49
N SER A 95 12.13 13.32 -0.57
CA SER A 95 13.29 14.06 -1.07
C SER A 95 14.46 13.99 -0.08
N GLY A 96 15.69 13.95 -0.60
CA GLY A 96 16.93 14.11 0.19
C GLY A 96 17.59 12.82 0.70
N LEU A 97 16.96 11.65 0.59
CA LEU A 97 17.63 10.37 0.92
C LEU A 97 18.43 9.80 -0.26
N VAL A 98 17.80 9.83 -1.43
CA VAL A 98 18.37 9.39 -2.72
C VAL A 98 18.29 10.57 -3.68
N PRO A 99 19.32 10.83 -4.52
CA PRO A 99 19.27 11.89 -5.52
C PRO A 99 18.16 11.70 -6.54
N GLY A 100 17.39 12.75 -6.83
CA GLY A 100 16.35 12.75 -7.86
C GLY A 100 15.18 13.66 -7.48
N LYS A 101 14.57 14.30 -8.47
CA LYS A 101 13.47 15.25 -8.25
C LYS A 101 12.16 14.58 -7.88
N ASP A 102 11.96 13.36 -8.34
CA ASP A 102 10.75 12.55 -8.14
C ASP A 102 11.11 11.08 -7.87
N TYR A 103 10.10 10.28 -7.55
CA TYR A 103 10.30 8.85 -7.25
C TYR A 103 10.85 8.06 -8.45
N VAL A 104 10.60 8.50 -9.69
CA VAL A 104 11.11 7.83 -10.90
C VAL A 104 12.61 8.04 -11.03
N GLU A 105 13.07 9.28 -10.86
CA GLU A 105 14.50 9.60 -10.87
C GLU A 105 15.24 8.92 -9.70
N ARG A 106 14.66 8.94 -8.49
CA ARG A 106 15.24 8.26 -7.33
C ARG A 106 15.31 6.75 -7.53
N GLY A 107 14.28 6.13 -8.12
CA GLY A 107 14.30 4.72 -8.49
C GLY A 107 15.41 4.37 -9.49
N ARG A 108 15.68 5.23 -10.47
CA ARG A 108 16.80 5.06 -11.42
C ARG A 108 18.18 5.30 -10.78
N ALA A 109 18.24 6.11 -9.73
CA ALA A 109 19.45 6.42 -8.98
C ALA A 109 19.80 5.34 -7.93
N LEU A 110 18.82 4.55 -7.48
CA LEU A 110 19.10 3.43 -6.58
C LEU A 110 20.14 2.47 -7.18
N GLY A 111 21.09 2.05 -6.35
CA GLY A 111 22.20 1.20 -6.76
C GLY A 111 23.34 1.93 -7.49
N ARG A 112 23.25 3.24 -7.74
CA ARG A 112 24.34 4.03 -8.31
C ARG A 112 25.25 4.64 -7.23
N PRO A 113 26.54 4.93 -7.54
CA PRO A 113 27.49 5.47 -6.57
C PRO A 113 27.03 6.76 -5.89
N GLU A 114 26.34 7.65 -6.61
CA GLU A 114 25.79 8.91 -6.08
C GLU A 114 24.74 8.72 -4.98
N SER A 115 24.10 7.55 -4.93
CA SER A 115 23.12 7.20 -3.91
C SER A 115 23.75 6.53 -2.68
N ALA A 116 25.06 6.27 -2.68
CA ALA A 116 25.74 5.62 -1.57
C ALA A 116 25.44 6.31 -0.23
N GLY A 117 25.31 5.50 0.83
CA GLY A 117 24.97 5.99 2.17
C GLY A 117 23.47 6.21 2.42
N TYR A 118 22.58 5.81 1.50
CA TYR A 118 21.14 6.06 1.66
C TYR A 118 20.53 5.25 2.81
N GLN A 119 21.11 4.09 3.15
CA GLN A 119 20.64 3.27 4.28
C GLN A 119 20.87 4.00 5.61
N GLU A 120 22.04 4.60 5.78
CA GLU A 120 22.41 5.38 6.96
C GLU A 120 21.55 6.65 7.06
N ARG A 121 21.32 7.34 5.93
CA ARG A 121 20.42 8.50 5.87
C ARG A 121 18.97 8.11 6.19
N LEU A 122 18.49 6.99 5.65
CA LEU A 122 17.15 6.47 5.95
C LEU A 122 17.02 6.19 7.46
N ASN A 123 17.95 5.44 8.04
CA ASN A 123 17.87 5.08 9.46
C ASN A 123 18.02 6.29 10.38
N ALA A 124 18.86 7.27 10.02
CA ALA A 124 18.93 8.55 10.73
C ALA A 124 17.59 9.31 10.69
N PHE A 125 16.92 9.32 9.53
CA PHE A 125 15.59 9.90 9.40
C PHE A 125 14.54 9.14 10.22
N LEU A 126 14.53 7.81 10.16
CA LEU A 126 13.58 6.98 10.93
C LEU A 126 13.74 7.17 12.44
N GLY A 127 14.96 7.37 12.93
CA GLY A 127 15.21 7.79 14.31
C GLY A 127 14.51 9.10 14.68
N ARG A 128 14.66 10.13 13.85
CA ARG A 128 13.97 11.42 14.02
C ARG A 128 12.45 11.29 13.92
N ALA A 129 11.95 10.41 13.05
CA ALA A 129 10.53 10.12 12.92
C ALA A 129 9.97 9.48 14.20
N LEU A 130 10.69 8.53 14.79
CA LEU A 130 10.34 7.94 16.09
C LEU A 130 10.36 9.00 17.22
N GLU A 131 11.39 9.85 17.28
CA GLU A 131 11.48 10.96 18.24
C GLU A 131 10.30 11.93 18.13
N THR A 132 9.81 12.15 16.90
CA THR A 132 8.65 13.02 16.64
C THR A 132 7.34 12.35 17.04
N VAL A 133 7.18 11.06 16.73
CA VAL A 133 5.90 10.33 16.90
C VAL A 133 5.69 9.83 18.32
N ARG A 134 6.71 9.25 18.96
CA ARG A 134 6.56 8.56 20.26
C ARG A 134 6.03 9.46 21.41
N PRO A 135 6.39 10.74 21.51
CA PRO A 135 5.79 11.63 22.51
C PRO A 135 4.31 11.96 22.24
N LEU A 136 3.84 11.76 21.01
CA LEU A 136 2.51 12.18 20.55
C LEU A 136 1.52 11.03 20.40
N PHE A 137 2.01 9.79 20.29
CA PHE A 137 1.20 8.62 20.00
C PHE A 137 1.67 7.39 20.79
N ALA A 138 0.74 6.78 21.54
CA ALA A 138 1.02 5.64 22.42
C ALA A 138 0.64 4.28 21.79
N GLY A 139 0.15 4.26 20.55
CA GLY A 139 -0.18 3.03 19.84
C GLY A 139 1.03 2.36 19.16
N ARG A 140 0.75 1.36 18.32
CA ARG A 140 1.80 0.61 17.62
C ARG A 140 2.39 1.42 16.48
N VAL A 141 3.72 1.45 16.40
CA VAL A 141 4.48 2.15 15.36
C VAL A 141 5.24 1.17 14.48
N THR A 142 5.18 1.38 13.17
CA THR A 142 5.90 0.62 12.14
C THR A 142 6.49 1.55 11.09
N TYR A 143 7.14 0.96 10.10
CA TYR A 143 7.60 1.59 8.86
C TYR A 143 7.37 0.58 7.73
N SER A 144 6.89 1.04 6.58
CA SER A 144 6.57 0.17 5.43
C SER A 144 7.76 0.14 4.47
N SER A 145 8.72 -0.74 4.73
CA SER A 145 10.00 -0.72 4.01
C SER A 145 9.90 -1.33 2.62
N GLY A 146 10.64 -0.78 1.67
CA GLY A 146 10.93 -1.45 0.40
C GLY A 146 11.86 -2.64 0.61
N GLU A 147 11.84 -3.61 -0.32
CA GLU A 147 12.71 -4.80 -0.24
C GLU A 147 14.22 -4.48 -0.26
N TRP A 148 14.61 -3.30 -0.70
CA TRP A 148 16.01 -2.85 -0.77
C TRP A 148 16.44 -2.05 0.46
N GLU A 149 15.53 -1.71 1.37
CA GLU A 149 15.84 -0.87 2.54
C GLU A 149 16.31 -1.71 3.73
N GLU A 150 17.50 -1.39 4.24
CA GLU A 150 18.10 -2.04 5.41
C GLU A 150 17.72 -1.26 6.68
N VAL A 151 16.51 -1.50 7.17
CA VAL A 151 15.94 -0.75 8.30
C VAL A 151 16.46 -1.27 9.64
N ASP A 152 16.90 -0.34 10.49
CA ASP A 152 17.11 -0.57 11.91
C ASP A 152 15.76 -0.56 12.65
N TRP A 153 15.27 -1.75 12.97
CA TRP A 153 13.97 -1.94 13.62
C TRP A 153 13.96 -1.59 15.12
N ARG A 154 15.07 -1.10 15.70
CA ARG A 154 15.06 -0.63 17.10
C ARG A 154 14.05 0.50 17.27
N GLY A 155 13.29 0.46 18.36
CA GLY A 155 12.25 1.45 18.64
C GLY A 155 10.93 1.28 17.88
N PHE A 156 10.81 0.34 16.92
CA PHE A 156 9.54 -0.01 16.27
C PHE A 156 8.84 -1.19 16.95
N ASP A 157 7.51 -1.23 16.90
CA ASP A 157 6.70 -2.30 17.52
C ASP A 157 6.42 -3.46 16.55
N VAL A 158 6.38 -3.15 15.25
CA VAL A 158 6.05 -4.07 14.17
C VAL A 158 7.02 -3.83 13.01
N LEU A 159 7.49 -4.91 12.40
CA LEU A 159 8.25 -4.88 11.15
C LEU A 159 7.26 -4.81 9.99
N GLY A 160 7.32 -3.76 9.18
CA GLY A 160 6.49 -3.58 7.99
C GLY A 160 7.30 -3.69 6.72
N VAL A 161 6.84 -4.47 5.73
CA VAL A 161 7.52 -4.62 4.45
C VAL A 161 6.56 -4.65 3.28
N ASN A 162 6.86 -3.88 2.23
CA ASN A 162 6.20 -3.96 0.94
C ASN A 162 6.89 -5.07 0.15
N LEU A 163 6.14 -6.11 -0.21
CA LEU A 163 6.73 -7.38 -0.65
C LEU A 163 5.96 -8.01 -1.81
N TYR A 164 6.32 -7.63 -3.03
CA TYR A 164 5.75 -8.20 -4.24
C TYR A 164 6.56 -9.39 -4.73
N ARG A 165 5.90 -10.54 -4.91
CA ARG A 165 6.52 -11.70 -5.55
C ARG A 165 6.62 -11.48 -7.06
N ASN A 166 7.76 -11.81 -7.64
CA ASN A 166 8.04 -11.71 -9.08
C ASN A 166 8.84 -12.94 -9.54
N ALA A 167 9.17 -13.03 -10.83
CA ALA A 167 9.91 -14.17 -11.37
C ALA A 167 11.27 -14.37 -10.69
N GLU A 168 11.98 -13.30 -10.38
CA GLU A 168 13.35 -13.32 -9.85
C GLU A 168 13.39 -13.82 -8.40
N ASN A 169 12.43 -13.39 -7.56
CA ASN A 169 12.42 -13.71 -6.14
C ASN A 169 11.55 -14.94 -5.80
N ARG A 170 10.74 -15.47 -6.74
CA ARG A 170 9.76 -16.55 -6.48
C ARG A 170 10.34 -17.75 -5.77
N ALA A 171 11.52 -18.21 -6.18
CA ALA A 171 12.18 -19.37 -5.57
C ALA A 171 12.63 -19.12 -4.12
N GLY A 172 13.03 -17.90 -3.79
CA GLY A 172 13.54 -17.50 -2.47
C GLY A 172 12.50 -16.86 -1.55
N TYR A 173 11.30 -16.55 -2.06
CA TYR A 173 10.32 -15.70 -1.39
C TYR A 173 9.93 -16.21 0.00
N ALA A 174 9.70 -17.52 0.15
CA ALA A 174 9.38 -18.12 1.46
C ALA A 174 10.56 -18.05 2.44
N GLY A 175 11.79 -18.24 1.96
CA GLY A 175 13.01 -18.06 2.78
C GLY A 175 13.14 -16.63 3.28
N ARG A 176 12.89 -15.66 2.40
CA ARG A 176 12.89 -14.23 2.74
C ARG A 176 11.89 -13.91 3.85
N LEU A 177 10.67 -14.46 3.79
CA LEU A 177 9.67 -14.29 4.86
C LEU A 177 10.16 -14.80 6.22
N ARG A 178 10.87 -15.94 6.25
CA ARG A 178 11.46 -16.49 7.48
C ARG A 178 12.58 -15.60 8.01
N ASP A 179 13.42 -15.07 7.11
CA ASP A 179 14.52 -14.20 7.50
C ASP A 179 14.02 -12.93 8.19
N LEU A 180 12.89 -12.36 7.76
CA LEU A 180 12.29 -11.19 8.43
C LEU A 180 11.98 -11.46 9.91
N ARG A 181 11.65 -12.70 10.27
CA ARG A 181 11.33 -13.08 11.66
C ARG A 181 12.55 -13.06 12.58
N ARG A 182 13.77 -13.05 12.05
CA ARG A 182 15.02 -12.99 12.85
C ARG A 182 15.09 -11.75 13.74
N HIS A 183 14.34 -10.70 13.40
CA HIS A 183 14.27 -9.46 14.17
C HIS A 183 13.44 -9.60 15.47
N GLY A 184 12.79 -10.74 15.72
CA GLY A 184 12.05 -11.01 16.95
C GLY A 184 10.78 -10.15 17.12
N LYS A 185 10.31 -9.51 16.04
CA LYS A 185 9.13 -8.64 16.02
C LYS A 185 7.99 -9.27 15.22
N PRO A 186 6.73 -8.90 15.50
CA PRO A 186 5.63 -9.19 14.59
C PRO A 186 5.94 -8.66 13.18
N VAL A 187 5.83 -9.51 12.17
CA VAL A 187 6.08 -9.16 10.76
C VAL A 187 4.73 -8.93 10.07
N VAL A 188 4.58 -7.78 9.44
CA VAL A 188 3.42 -7.42 8.62
C VAL A 188 3.89 -7.14 7.20
N VAL A 189 3.26 -7.80 6.23
CA VAL A 189 3.40 -7.40 4.83
C VAL A 189 2.49 -6.19 4.62
N THR A 190 3.08 -5.00 4.63
CA THR A 190 2.35 -3.72 4.56
C THR A 190 1.78 -3.45 3.17
N GLU A 191 2.32 -4.11 2.15
CA GLU A 191 1.83 -4.02 0.80
C GLU A 191 2.20 -5.28 0.00
N PHE A 192 1.22 -5.93 -0.62
CA PHE A 192 1.43 -6.97 -1.64
C PHE A 192 0.25 -6.99 -2.61
N GLY A 193 0.43 -7.59 -3.79
CA GLY A 193 -0.66 -7.75 -4.76
C GLY A 193 -0.19 -8.34 -6.07
N CYS A 194 -1.10 -8.34 -7.03
CA CYS A 194 -0.82 -8.71 -8.43
C CYS A 194 -1.67 -7.81 -9.35
N CYS A 195 -1.13 -7.45 -10.51
CA CYS A 195 -1.91 -6.80 -11.56
C CYS A 195 -2.85 -7.80 -12.26
N THR A 196 -3.76 -7.32 -13.10
CA THR A 196 -4.89 -8.09 -13.65
C THR A 196 -4.66 -8.48 -15.12
N PHE A 197 -3.49 -9.05 -15.46
CA PHE A 197 -3.18 -9.49 -16.82
C PHE A 197 -2.35 -10.78 -16.86
N THR A 198 -2.36 -11.49 -17.99
CA THR A 198 -1.56 -12.71 -18.16
C THR A 198 -0.06 -12.43 -18.07
N GLY A 199 0.64 -13.08 -17.14
CA GLY A 199 2.04 -12.87 -16.82
C GLY A 199 2.30 -11.79 -15.76
N ALA A 200 1.25 -11.19 -15.18
CA ALA A 200 1.39 -10.20 -14.11
C ALA A 200 2.09 -10.75 -12.88
N ARG A 201 1.93 -12.05 -12.57
CA ARG A 201 2.54 -12.69 -11.40
C ARG A 201 4.06 -12.74 -11.43
N ASP A 202 4.65 -12.59 -12.61
CA ASP A 202 6.08 -12.59 -12.82
C ASP A 202 6.67 -11.17 -12.79
N GLN A 203 5.83 -10.14 -12.88
CA GLN A 203 6.21 -8.73 -12.85
C GLN A 203 6.21 -8.14 -11.44
N GLY A 204 5.50 -8.75 -10.49
CA GLY A 204 5.36 -8.24 -9.12
C GLY A 204 4.92 -6.76 -9.11
N GLY A 205 5.64 -5.94 -8.34
CA GLY A 205 5.38 -4.50 -8.23
C GLY A 205 5.54 -3.75 -9.55
N ALA A 206 6.29 -4.27 -10.52
CA ALA A 206 6.50 -3.65 -11.83
C ALA A 206 5.30 -3.84 -12.79
N GLY A 207 4.29 -4.63 -12.42
CA GLY A 207 3.11 -4.89 -13.25
C GLY A 207 2.36 -3.62 -13.68
N PHE A 208 2.45 -2.54 -12.90
CA PHE A 208 1.84 -1.25 -13.27
C PHE A 208 2.40 -0.68 -14.59
N ASN A 209 3.59 -1.11 -15.02
CA ASN A 209 4.22 -0.68 -16.28
C ASN A 209 3.57 -1.31 -17.53
N ALA A 210 2.55 -2.15 -17.39
CA ALA A 210 1.71 -2.63 -18.51
C ALA A 210 0.98 -1.48 -19.22
N VAL A 211 0.79 -0.35 -18.53
CA VAL A 211 0.31 0.90 -19.12
C VAL A 211 1.48 1.82 -19.45
N ASP A 212 1.37 2.51 -20.57
CA ASP A 212 2.20 3.66 -20.90
C ASP A 212 1.58 4.92 -20.27
N TRP A 213 2.14 5.30 -19.12
CA TRP A 213 1.72 6.46 -18.33
C TRP A 213 2.24 7.79 -18.86
N GLU A 214 3.22 7.77 -19.77
CA GLU A 214 3.77 8.98 -20.38
C GLU A 214 2.86 9.48 -21.52
N ARG A 215 2.08 8.59 -22.11
CA ARG A 215 1.08 8.92 -23.12
C ARG A 215 -0.10 9.70 -22.53
N GLN A 216 -0.63 10.65 -23.31
CA GLN A 216 -1.85 11.40 -22.99
C GLN A 216 -2.95 11.17 -24.05
N PRO A 217 -4.06 10.47 -23.73
CA PRO A 217 -4.30 9.74 -22.48
C PRO A 217 -3.41 8.48 -22.35
N PRO A 218 -3.19 7.96 -21.13
CA PRO A 218 -2.48 6.69 -20.92
C PRO A 218 -3.14 5.55 -21.68
N THR A 219 -2.32 4.61 -22.15
CA THR A 219 -2.82 3.44 -22.91
C THR A 219 -2.13 2.16 -22.47
N VAL A 220 -2.87 1.07 -22.49
CA VAL A 220 -2.31 -0.28 -22.32
C VAL A 220 -1.33 -0.57 -23.46
N LYS A 221 -0.13 -1.05 -23.11
CA LYS A 221 0.89 -1.50 -24.06
C LYS A 221 0.46 -2.83 -24.69
N ASP A 222 0.85 -3.05 -25.94
CA ASP A 222 0.54 -4.30 -26.64
C ASP A 222 1.05 -5.53 -25.86
N GLY A 223 0.39 -6.68 -26.07
CA GLY A 223 0.74 -7.94 -25.42
C GLY A 223 0.13 -8.17 -24.04
N HIS A 224 -0.49 -7.16 -23.41
CA HIS A 224 -1.15 -7.30 -22.11
C HIS A 224 -2.65 -7.57 -22.28
N VAL A 225 -3.13 -8.68 -21.73
CA VAL A 225 -4.53 -9.12 -21.83
C VAL A 225 -5.08 -9.37 -20.43
N ARG A 226 -6.31 -8.90 -20.17
CA ARG A 226 -6.99 -9.09 -18.88
C ARG A 226 -6.95 -10.55 -18.42
N ASP A 227 -6.53 -10.76 -17.19
CA ASP A 227 -6.62 -12.06 -16.52
C ASP A 227 -6.91 -11.86 -15.03
N GLU A 228 -8.20 -11.85 -14.66
CA GLU A 228 -8.61 -11.80 -13.25
C GLU A 228 -8.33 -13.13 -12.52
N ARG A 229 -8.15 -14.25 -13.24
CA ARG A 229 -7.82 -15.54 -12.64
C ARG A 229 -6.39 -15.52 -12.11
N GLU A 230 -5.45 -15.05 -12.91
CA GLU A 230 -4.04 -14.99 -12.50
C GLU A 230 -3.85 -14.07 -11.27
N GLN A 231 -4.48 -12.90 -11.26
CA GLN A 231 -4.48 -12.01 -10.09
C GLN A 231 -5.00 -12.74 -8.85
N ALA A 232 -6.13 -13.43 -8.98
CA ALA A 232 -6.78 -14.14 -7.88
C ALA A 232 -5.94 -15.31 -7.35
N GLU A 233 -5.32 -16.10 -8.25
CA GLU A 233 -4.45 -17.22 -7.87
C GLU A 233 -3.20 -16.72 -7.15
N GLU A 234 -2.53 -15.69 -7.67
CA GLU A 234 -1.32 -15.14 -7.05
C GLU A 234 -1.60 -14.56 -5.65
N ILE A 235 -2.64 -13.74 -5.49
CA ILE A 235 -3.04 -13.19 -4.18
C ILE A 235 -3.40 -14.33 -3.22
N GLY A 236 -4.12 -15.34 -3.70
CA GLY A 236 -4.50 -16.48 -2.90
C GLY A 236 -3.30 -17.28 -2.38
N GLU A 237 -2.37 -17.62 -3.26
CA GLU A 237 -1.15 -18.34 -2.90
C GLU A 237 -0.29 -17.55 -1.91
N LEU A 238 -0.17 -16.24 -2.06
CA LEU A 238 0.58 -15.39 -1.13
C LEU A 238 -0.07 -15.36 0.26
N LEU A 239 -1.39 -15.26 0.34
CA LEU A 239 -2.10 -15.35 1.62
C LEU A 239 -1.90 -16.70 2.31
N ASP A 240 -1.95 -17.81 1.55
CA ASP A 240 -1.70 -19.15 2.09
C ASP A 240 -0.26 -19.28 2.61
N LEU A 241 0.70 -18.69 1.88
CA LEU A 241 2.10 -18.64 2.30
C LEU A 241 2.30 -17.79 3.56
N TYR A 242 1.68 -16.61 3.67
CA TYR A 242 1.78 -15.76 4.85
C TYR A 242 1.19 -16.43 6.10
N ALA A 243 0.09 -17.18 5.94
CA ALA A 243 -0.49 -17.99 7.00
C ALA A 243 0.47 -19.12 7.42
N ALA A 244 1.05 -19.84 6.46
CA ALA A 244 2.00 -20.94 6.71
C ALA A 244 3.27 -20.46 7.43
N GLU A 245 3.81 -19.29 7.04
CA GLU A 245 4.98 -18.66 7.67
C GLU A 245 4.63 -17.89 8.96
N ARG A 246 3.35 -17.89 9.35
CA ARG A 246 2.81 -17.28 10.59
C ARG A 246 3.11 -15.79 10.72
N LEU A 247 2.93 -15.05 9.63
CA LEU A 247 3.04 -13.59 9.67
C LEU A 247 1.92 -12.98 10.52
N HIS A 248 2.19 -11.82 11.12
CA HIS A 248 1.25 -11.14 12.01
C HIS A 248 0.09 -10.49 11.23
N GLY A 249 0.34 -10.07 10.00
CA GLY A 249 -0.68 -9.49 9.13
C GLY A 249 -0.18 -9.29 7.71
N ALA A 250 -1.12 -9.04 6.79
CA ALA A 250 -0.82 -8.68 5.42
C ALA A 250 -1.90 -7.73 4.90
N PHE A 251 -1.51 -6.75 4.09
CA PHE A 251 -2.40 -5.80 3.44
C PHE A 251 -2.31 -5.95 1.93
N VAL A 252 -3.40 -6.46 1.34
CA VAL A 252 -3.52 -6.56 -0.11
C VAL A 252 -3.77 -5.16 -0.68
N TYR A 253 -2.87 -4.71 -1.53
CA TYR A 253 -2.95 -3.43 -2.21
C TYR A 253 -3.71 -3.62 -3.51
N ASN A 254 -4.82 -2.92 -3.76
CA ASN A 254 -5.61 -2.10 -2.83
C ASN A 254 -7.12 -2.37 -3.06
N PHE A 255 -8.02 -1.64 -2.39
CA PHE A 255 -9.46 -1.91 -2.55
C PHE A 255 -9.98 -1.49 -3.93
N ILE A 256 -9.71 -0.24 -4.31
CA ILE A 256 -10.09 0.39 -5.60
C ILE A 256 -8.96 1.30 -6.09
N ALA A 257 -8.93 1.56 -7.41
CA ALA A 257 -8.02 2.51 -8.04
C ALA A 257 -8.76 3.38 -9.07
N PRO A 258 -9.46 4.46 -8.64
CA PRO A 258 -10.25 5.31 -9.52
C PRO A 258 -9.47 5.99 -10.66
N ASP A 259 -8.16 6.14 -10.50
CA ASP A 259 -7.21 6.66 -11.47
C ASP A 259 -6.84 5.65 -12.57
N SER A 260 -7.15 4.37 -12.37
CA SER A 260 -6.96 3.28 -13.34
C SER A 260 -8.28 2.59 -13.65
N PRO A 261 -9.25 3.27 -14.30
CA PRO A 261 -10.58 2.71 -14.52
C PRO A 261 -10.59 1.57 -15.54
N TYR A 262 -11.59 0.70 -15.41
CA TYR A 262 -11.89 -0.36 -16.36
C TYR A 262 -12.48 0.20 -17.66
N SER A 263 -12.15 -0.43 -18.78
CA SER A 263 -12.76 -0.17 -20.08
C SER A 263 -12.97 -1.48 -20.86
N PRO A 264 -14.11 -1.67 -21.55
CA PRO A 264 -14.26 -2.81 -22.46
C PRO A 264 -13.32 -2.71 -23.68
N GLN A 265 -12.76 -1.52 -23.96
CA GLN A 265 -11.75 -1.35 -25.00
C GLN A 265 -10.38 -1.62 -24.40
N ARG A 266 -9.76 -2.74 -24.81
CA ARG A 266 -8.47 -3.23 -24.26
C ARG A 266 -7.41 -2.14 -24.12
N ARG A 267 -7.28 -1.26 -25.12
CA ARG A 267 -6.28 -0.19 -25.16
C ARG A 267 -6.46 0.88 -24.06
N HIS A 268 -7.66 1.02 -23.53
CA HIS A 268 -8.03 2.01 -22.51
C HIS A 268 -8.36 1.36 -21.16
N ASP A 269 -8.11 0.06 -21.02
CA ASP A 269 -8.44 -0.71 -19.83
C ASP A 269 -7.32 -0.61 -18.79
N LEU A 270 -7.16 0.58 -18.21
CA LEU A 270 -6.06 0.89 -17.28
C LEU A 270 -6.11 0.04 -16.01
N ASP A 271 -7.30 -0.46 -15.65
CA ASP A 271 -7.51 -1.38 -14.52
C ASP A 271 -6.68 -2.68 -14.63
N ILE A 272 -6.19 -3.06 -15.82
CA ILE A 272 -5.30 -4.23 -15.94
C ILE A 272 -4.00 -4.03 -15.16
N ALA A 273 -3.51 -2.79 -15.11
CA ALA A 273 -2.27 -2.40 -14.44
C ALA A 273 -2.50 -1.98 -12.98
N SER A 274 -3.75 -2.07 -12.52
CA SER A 274 -4.10 -1.85 -11.13
C SER A 274 -4.00 -3.14 -10.33
N PHE A 275 -3.53 -3.02 -9.09
CA PHE A 275 -3.55 -4.08 -8.10
C PHE A 275 -4.91 -4.19 -7.38
N ALA A 276 -5.85 -3.28 -7.68
CA ALA A 276 -7.13 -3.19 -6.97
C ALA A 276 -7.95 -4.49 -7.02
N LEU A 277 -8.63 -4.81 -5.91
CA LEU A 277 -9.58 -5.92 -5.80
C LEU A 277 -10.93 -5.64 -6.48
N ALA A 278 -11.29 -4.36 -6.65
CA ALA A 278 -12.50 -3.95 -7.34
C ALA A 278 -12.18 -2.94 -8.43
N LYS A 279 -12.86 -3.08 -9.57
CA LYS A 279 -12.71 -2.17 -10.71
C LYS A 279 -13.68 -1.00 -10.59
N THR A 280 -13.20 0.18 -10.95
CA THR A 280 -13.96 1.43 -11.05
C THR A 280 -14.17 1.82 -12.52
N PHE A 281 -15.06 2.76 -12.80
CA PHE A 281 -15.40 3.14 -14.17
C PHE A 281 -15.05 4.60 -14.49
N PRO A 282 -14.77 4.94 -15.77
CA PRO A 282 -14.34 6.27 -16.16
C PRO A 282 -15.38 7.35 -15.86
N THR A 283 -14.91 8.52 -15.44
CA THR A 283 -15.70 9.75 -15.28
C THR A 283 -16.48 10.08 -16.56
N GLY A 284 -17.68 10.64 -16.43
CA GLY A 284 -18.55 10.98 -17.56
C GLY A 284 -19.29 9.79 -18.18
N THR A 285 -19.17 8.59 -17.62
CA THR A 285 -19.97 7.42 -18.01
C THR A 285 -21.12 7.18 -17.03
N ARG A 286 -22.15 6.41 -17.44
CA ARG A 286 -23.28 6.03 -16.57
C ARG A 286 -22.84 5.37 -15.25
N ARG A 287 -21.69 4.69 -15.24
CA ARG A 287 -21.13 4.00 -14.06
C ARG A 287 -19.95 4.74 -13.44
N GLY A 288 -19.63 5.96 -13.92
CA GLY A 288 -18.42 6.69 -13.55
C GLY A 288 -18.27 6.80 -12.04
N TYR A 289 -17.10 6.41 -11.53
CA TYR A 289 -16.88 6.32 -10.08
C TYR A 289 -16.96 7.71 -9.43
N ALA A 290 -16.50 8.76 -10.12
CA ALA A 290 -16.61 10.12 -9.62
C ALA A 290 -18.08 10.47 -9.31
N GLU A 291 -19.00 10.21 -10.23
CA GLU A 291 -20.40 10.60 -10.14
C GLU A 291 -21.22 9.69 -9.23
N THR A 292 -20.93 8.38 -9.28
CA THR A 292 -21.80 7.35 -8.69
C THR A 292 -21.17 6.59 -7.51
N GLY A 293 -19.84 6.64 -7.39
CA GLY A 293 -19.07 5.82 -6.46
C GLY A 293 -19.17 4.32 -6.72
N GLN A 294 -19.66 3.91 -7.89
CA GLN A 294 -19.82 2.50 -8.22
C GLN A 294 -18.47 1.83 -8.49
N TRP A 295 -18.34 0.63 -7.94
CA TRP A 295 -17.26 -0.31 -8.19
C TRP A 295 -17.85 -1.72 -8.37
N GLU A 296 -17.10 -2.61 -9.00
CA GLU A 296 -17.48 -4.00 -9.21
C GLU A 296 -16.37 -4.93 -8.70
N PRO A 297 -16.67 -5.94 -7.86
CA PRO A 297 -15.66 -6.91 -7.42
C PRO A 297 -14.97 -7.59 -8.61
N LYS A 298 -13.65 -7.74 -8.55
CA LYS A 298 -12.91 -8.67 -9.42
C LYS A 298 -12.95 -10.07 -8.81
N ARG A 299 -12.50 -11.08 -9.57
CA ARG A 299 -12.31 -12.44 -9.06
C ARG A 299 -11.41 -12.48 -7.82
N SER A 300 -10.38 -11.64 -7.75
CA SER A 300 -9.48 -11.53 -6.58
C SER A 300 -10.21 -11.11 -5.31
N PHE A 301 -11.20 -10.22 -5.39
CA PHE A 301 -12.07 -9.86 -4.25
C PHE A 301 -12.74 -11.09 -3.65
N HIS A 302 -13.37 -11.92 -4.50
CA HIS A 302 -14.06 -13.13 -4.05
C HIS A 302 -13.09 -14.15 -3.45
N THR A 303 -11.89 -14.25 -4.02
CA THR A 303 -10.82 -15.12 -3.51
C THR A 303 -10.32 -14.69 -2.13
N VAL A 304 -10.18 -13.39 -1.87
CA VAL A 304 -9.85 -12.85 -0.54
C VAL A 304 -11.01 -13.09 0.43
N ALA A 305 -12.24 -12.73 0.04
CA ALA A 305 -13.43 -12.92 0.86
C ALA A 305 -13.61 -14.38 1.32
N ALA A 306 -13.41 -15.35 0.42
CA ALA A 306 -13.58 -16.76 0.73
C ALA A 306 -12.56 -17.29 1.76
N ARG A 307 -11.36 -16.69 1.85
CA ARG A 307 -10.31 -17.09 2.80
C ARG A 307 -10.55 -16.64 4.23
N PHE A 308 -11.26 -15.53 4.42
CA PHE A 308 -11.45 -14.88 5.72
C PHE A 308 -12.89 -14.97 6.25
N ARG A 309 -13.72 -15.83 5.63
CA ARG A 309 -15.09 -16.10 6.08
C ARG A 309 -15.17 -16.81 7.42
#